data_AF-A0A9J5VZN3-F1
#
_entry.id   AF-A0A9J5VZN3-F1
#
_cell.length_a   1.000
_cell.length_b   1.000
_cell.length_c   1.000
_cell.angle_alpha   90.00
_cell.angle_beta   90.00
_cell.angle_gamma   90.00
#
_symmetry.space_group_name_H-M   'P 1'
#
loop_
_entity.id
_entity.type
_entity.pdbx_description
1 polymer ?
#
loop_
_entity_poly.entity_id
_entity_poly.type
_entity_poly.pdbx_seq_one_letter_code
_entity_poly.pdbx_strand_id
1 'polypeptide(L)'
;MRRAIEVPLLYIMDELLADSQDCLYKFKTIIFDILNKDEPWYSSCKKCSKKLKVIEYIVSCNNCNSENAEYEMRLDSVKTRFYIY
;
A
#
# COMPACT_ATOMS: atom_id res chain seq x y z
N MET A 1 -1.98 20.82 -11.02
CA MET A 1 -1.86 20.07 -9.73
C MET A 1 -3.21 20.14 -9.03
N ARG A 2 -3.89 19.01 -8.81
CA ARG A 2 -5.09 18.99 -7.96
C ARG A 2 -4.62 19.24 -6.53
N ARG A 3 -5.19 20.24 -5.85
CA ARG A 3 -4.87 20.54 -4.43
C ARG A 3 -5.77 19.65 -3.57
N ALA A 4 -5.18 18.94 -2.61
CA ALA A 4 -5.95 18.16 -1.66
C ALA A 4 -6.74 19.09 -0.71
N ILE A 5 -8.01 18.77 -0.48
CA ILE A 5 -8.91 19.50 0.41
C ILE A 5 -8.74 18.94 1.83
N GLU A 6 -8.64 19.80 2.84
CA GLU A 6 -8.58 19.37 4.23
C GLU A 6 -9.98 19.08 4.76
N VAL A 7 -10.17 17.88 5.28
CA VAL A 7 -11.46 17.42 5.81
C VAL A 7 -11.26 16.63 7.10
N PRO A 8 -12.24 16.63 8.02
CA PRO A 8 -12.27 15.70 9.13
C PRO A 8 -12.33 14.25 8.60
N LEU A 9 -11.64 13.33 9.28
CA LEU A 9 -11.65 11.91 8.93
C LEU A 9 -13.08 11.33 8.93
N LEU A 10 -13.90 11.74 9.90
CA LEU A 10 -15.31 11.34 10.01
C LEU A 10 -16.09 11.59 8.72
N TYR A 11 -15.82 12.68 8.01
CA TYR A 11 -16.54 13.00 6.77
C TYR A 11 -16.20 12.01 5.64
N ILE A 12 -14.97 11.48 5.63
CA ILE A 12 -14.55 10.42 4.71
C ILE A 12 -15.23 9.10 5.11
N MET A 13 -15.25 8.78 6.40
CA MET A 13 -15.80 7.52 6.93
C MET A 13 -17.32 7.41 6.81
N ASP A 14 -18.03 8.51 7.03
CA ASP A 14 -19.50 8.58 6.97
C ASP A 14 -20.01 8.73 5.53
N GLU A 15 -19.13 8.59 4.53
CA GLU A 15 -19.43 8.74 3.09
C GLU A 15 -20.10 10.08 2.74
N LEU A 16 -19.89 11.11 3.57
CA LEU A 16 -20.45 12.45 3.39
C LEU A 16 -19.78 13.23 2.26
N LEU A 17 -18.64 12.72 1.78
CA LEU A 17 -17.93 13.23 0.61
C LEU A 17 -18.48 12.53 -0.63
N ALA A 18 -19.62 13.02 -1.12
CA ALA A 18 -20.20 12.53 -2.36
C ALA A 18 -19.31 12.94 -3.53
N ASP A 19 -18.67 11.98 -4.21
CA ASP A 19 -18.02 12.28 -5.48
C ASP A 19 -18.18 11.14 -6.50
N SER A 20 -18.51 11.55 -7.73
CA SER A 20 -18.64 10.70 -8.91
C SER A 20 -17.29 10.35 -9.55
N GLN A 21 -16.17 10.76 -8.93
CA GLN A 21 -14.80 10.57 -9.39
C GLN A 21 -13.83 10.42 -8.21
N ASP A 22 -12.66 9.82 -8.47
CA ASP A 22 -11.58 9.67 -7.49
C ASP A 22 -11.05 11.04 -7.00
N CYS A 23 -11.17 11.27 -5.69
CA CYS A 23 -10.75 12.49 -4.99
C CYS A 23 -9.59 12.23 -4.01
N LEU A 24 -8.76 13.26 -3.81
CA LEU A 24 -7.63 13.24 -2.85
C LEU A 24 -7.93 14.23 -1.72
N TYR A 25 -8.06 13.71 -0.50
CA TYR A 25 -8.26 14.51 0.71
C TYR A 25 -7.01 14.48 1.59
N LYS A 26 -6.82 15.53 2.41
CA LYS A 26 -5.84 15.56 3.48
C LYS A 26 -6.57 15.64 4.83
N PHE A 27 -6.05 14.93 5.82
CA PHE A 27 -6.57 14.95 7.19
C PHE A 27 -5.41 14.77 8.18
N LYS A 28 -5.65 15.12 9.44
CA LYS A 28 -4.70 14.91 10.54
C LYS A 28 -5.34 13.97 11.55
N THR A 29 -4.65 12.89 11.87
CA THR A 29 -5.10 11.84 12.79
C THR A 29 -3.91 11.28 13.57
N ILE A 30 -4.20 10.53 14.63
CA ILE A 30 -3.21 9.71 15.31
C ILE A 30 -3.34 8.27 14.78
N ILE A 31 -2.21 7.61 14.52
CA ILE A 31 -2.18 6.17 14.23
C ILE A 31 -2.16 5.45 15.57
N PHE A 32 -3.18 4.64 15.85
CA PHE A 32 -3.33 3.93 17.11
C PHE A 32 -2.68 2.54 17.06
N ASP A 33 -2.82 1.84 15.94
CA ASP A 33 -2.30 0.49 15.76
C ASP A 33 -2.02 0.19 14.28
N ILE A 34 -1.15 -0.80 14.05
CA ILE A 34 -0.76 -1.28 12.72
C ILE A 34 -1.00 -2.79 12.67
N LEU A 35 -1.94 -3.20 11.83
CA LEU A 35 -2.22 -4.61 11.57
C LEU A 35 -1.01 -5.26 10.88
N ASN A 36 -0.68 -6.48 11.31
CA ASN A 36 0.44 -7.26 10.77
C ASN A 36 1.80 -6.52 10.82
N LYS A 37 2.04 -5.81 11.94
CA LYS A 37 3.28 -5.06 12.20
C LYS A 37 4.56 -5.89 12.10
N ASP A 38 4.48 -7.20 12.31
CA ASP A 38 5.65 -8.08 12.37
C ASP A 38 6.13 -8.49 10.97
N GLU A 39 5.20 -8.67 10.01
CA GLU A 39 5.52 -8.98 8.61
C GLU A 39 4.71 -8.13 7.61
N PRO A 40 4.86 -6.79 7.63
CA PRO A 40 4.11 -5.90 6.73
C PRO A 40 4.72 -5.85 5.33
N TRP A 41 5.78 -6.62 5.05
CA TRP A 41 6.59 -6.48 3.85
C TRP A 41 6.34 -7.59 2.82
N TYR A 42 6.58 -7.30 1.55
CA TYR A 42 6.66 -8.29 0.48
C TYR A 42 7.92 -8.08 -0.36
N SER A 43 8.46 -9.17 -0.92
CA SER A 43 9.57 -9.11 -1.87
C SER A 43 9.07 -8.63 -3.23
N SER A 44 9.68 -7.55 -3.72
CA SER A 44 9.33 -6.91 -4.99
C SER A 44 10.53 -6.88 -5.92
N CYS A 45 10.29 -6.98 -7.23
CA CYS A 45 11.35 -6.89 -8.24
C CYS A 45 11.91 -5.47 -8.28
N LYS A 46 13.24 -5.32 -8.17
CA LYS A 46 13.89 -3.99 -8.27
C LYS A 46 13.61 -3.27 -9.59
N LYS A 47 13.42 -4.02 -10.69
CA LYS A 47 13.24 -3.46 -12.03
C LYS A 47 11.81 -2.98 -12.30
N CYS A 48 10.80 -3.77 -11.90
CA CYS A 48 9.40 -3.48 -12.25
C CYS A 48 8.49 -3.22 -11.05
N SER A 49 9.03 -3.27 -9.82
CA SER A 49 8.30 -3.02 -8.57
C SER A 49 7.15 -3.99 -8.28
N LYS A 50 6.94 -5.03 -9.10
CA LYS A 50 5.88 -6.03 -8.92
C LYS A 50 6.30 -7.09 -7.91
N LYS A 51 5.30 -7.70 -7.27
CA LYS A 51 5.48 -8.79 -6.31
C LYS A 51 6.13 -10.00 -6.98
N LEU A 52 7.10 -10.58 -6.30
CA LEU A 52 7.84 -11.75 -6.76
C LEU A 52 7.18 -13.04 -6.28
N LYS A 53 7.43 -14.13 -7.01
CA LYS A 53 7.07 -15.48 -6.59
C LYS A 53 8.33 -16.19 -6.11
N VAL A 54 8.31 -16.67 -4.87
CA VAL A 54 9.41 -17.41 -4.25
C VAL A 54 8.96 -18.86 -4.10
N ILE A 55 9.64 -19.79 -4.77
CA ILE A 55 9.39 -21.24 -4.66
C ILE A 55 10.73 -21.92 -4.38
N GLU A 56 10.85 -22.63 -3.25
CA GLU A 56 12.04 -23.46 -2.93
C GLU A 56 13.39 -22.75 -3.21
N TYR A 57 13.52 -21.45 -2.91
CA TYR A 57 14.71 -20.60 -3.16
C TYR A 57 14.84 -19.95 -4.54
N ILE A 58 14.00 -20.27 -5.54
CA ILE A 58 13.97 -19.56 -6.82
C ILE A 58 13.06 -18.34 -6.69
N VAL A 59 13.66 -17.15 -6.87
CA VAL A 59 12.93 -15.87 -6.89
C VAL A 59 12.63 -15.50 -8.33
N SER A 60 11.36 -15.59 -8.72
CA SER A 60 10.93 -15.32 -10.09
C SER A 60 10.09 -14.05 -10.20
N CYS A 61 10.36 -13.28 -11.24
CA CYS A 61 9.56 -12.13 -11.62
C CYS A 61 8.78 -12.43 -12.90
N ASN A 62 7.48 -12.72 -12.76
CA ASN A 62 6.62 -12.99 -13.91
C ASN A 62 6.55 -11.81 -14.89
N ASN A 63 6.63 -10.58 -14.38
CA ASN A 63 6.53 -9.38 -15.22
C ASN A 63 7.81 -9.10 -16.03
N CYS A 64 8.97 -9.53 -15.53
CA CYS A 64 10.24 -9.39 -16.24
C CYS A 64 10.68 -10.68 -16.95
N ASN A 65 9.91 -11.77 -16.76
CA ASN A 65 10.23 -13.12 -17.20
C ASN A 65 11.66 -13.55 -16.81
N SER A 66 12.05 -13.25 -15.58
CA SER A 66 13.40 -13.48 -15.06
C SER A 66 13.36 -14.38 -13.83
N GLU A 67 14.21 -15.41 -13.82
CA GLU A 67 14.54 -16.21 -12.65
C GLU A 67 15.70 -15.57 -11.89
N ASN A 68 15.81 -15.87 -10.59
CA ASN A 68 16.78 -15.25 -9.67
C ASN A 68 16.75 -13.72 -9.72
N ALA A 69 15.55 -13.16 -9.80
CA ALA A 69 15.36 -11.72 -9.91
C ALA A 69 15.87 -11.01 -8.65
N GLU A 70 16.66 -9.94 -8.83
CA GLU A 70 17.00 -9.05 -7.74
C GLU A 70 15.73 -8.42 -7.13
N TYR A 71 15.72 -8.37 -5.80
CA TYR A 71 14.55 -7.92 -5.07
C TYR A 71 14.86 -6.89 -4.00
N GLU A 72 13.81 -6.18 -3.61
CA GLU A 72 13.76 -5.25 -2.49
C GLU A 72 12.45 -5.44 -1.72
N MET A 73 12.48 -5.15 -0.41
CA MET A 73 11.31 -5.25 0.45
C MET A 73 10.45 -4.01 0.32
N ARG A 74 9.13 -4.19 0.13
CA ARG A 74 8.14 -3.10 0.05
C ARG A 74 6.99 -3.35 1.01
N LEU A 75 6.37 -2.27 1.50
CA LEU A 75 5.18 -2.36 2.36
C LEU A 75 4.02 -2.97 1.57
N ASP A 76 3.47 -4.07 2.08
CA ASP A 76 2.23 -4.66 1.63
C ASP A 76 1.07 -3.87 2.25
N SER A 77 0.58 -2.87 1.54
CA SER A 77 -0.53 -2.01 1.99
C SER A 77 -1.85 -2.77 2.19
N VAL A 78 -1.98 -3.97 1.60
CA VAL A 78 -3.16 -4.82 1.78
C VAL A 78 -3.11 -5.53 3.14
N LYS A 79 -1.91 -5.91 3.58
CA LYS A 79 -1.68 -6.53 4.90
C LYS A 79 -1.51 -5.49 6.02
N THR A 80 -1.07 -4.29 5.68
CA THR A 80 -0.79 -3.21 6.63
C THR A 80 -1.97 -2.26 6.69
N ARG A 81 -2.96 -2.57 7.54
CA ARG A 81 -4.07 -1.63 7.81
C ARG A 81 -3.69 -0.74 8.99
N PHE A 82 -3.86 0.56 8.80
CA PHE A 82 -3.69 1.55 9.86
C PHE A 82 -5.02 1.77 10.56
N TYR A 83 -5.03 1.64 11.88
CA TYR A 83 -6.15 2.08 12.70
C TYR A 83 -5.93 3.54 13.08
N ILE A 84 -6.89 4.38 12.71
CA ILE A 84 -6.88 5.83 12.88
C ILE A 84 -8.17 6.26 13.58
N TYR A 85 -8.11 7.31 14.41
CA TYR A 85 -9.22 7.86 15.19
C TYR A 85 -9.33 9.37 14.96
#